data_AF-A0AAI9W3D4-F1
#
_entry.id   AF-A0AAI9W3D4-F1
#
_cell.length_a   1.000
_cell.length_b   1.000
_cell.length_c   1.000
_cell.angle_alpha   90.00
_cell.angle_beta   90.00
_cell.angle_gamma   90.00
#
_symmetry.space_group_name_H-M   'P 1'
#
loop_
_entity.id
_entity.type
_entity.pdbx_description
1 polymer ?
#
loop_
_entity_poly.entity_id
_entity_poly.type
_entity_poly.pdbx_seq_one_letter_code
_entity_poly.pdbx_strand_id
1 'polypeptide(L)'
;MASRKRTRTGRITISRKAMLDADIPQGDDRFNVLNHILVPHHELVPHDDEEAALAPWNLSQENADGTTRLAKELLPKILITDPAVQAIKEAVEVGDDELPAGWLTNRIVKVVRYSRSAGSSTAYRLIVESA
;
A
#
# COMPACT_ATOMS: atom_id res chain seq x y z
N MET A 1 2.25 -9.70 55.92
CA MET A 1 2.38 -10.99 55.20
C MET A 1 1.24 -11.13 54.21
N ALA A 2 1.56 -11.49 52.95
CA ALA A 2 0.69 -12.01 51.88
C ALA A 2 -0.46 -11.09 51.36
N SER A 3 -0.81 -11.01 50.07
CA SER A 3 -0.29 -11.59 48.83
C SER A 3 -0.94 -10.80 47.68
N ARG A 4 -0.15 -10.36 46.68
CA ARG A 4 -0.65 -9.75 45.44
C ARG A 4 -1.40 -10.80 44.62
N LYS A 5 -2.70 -10.64 44.39
CA LYS A 5 -3.39 -11.36 43.30
C LYS A 5 -3.03 -10.69 41.96
N ARG A 6 -2.03 -11.25 41.26
CA ARG A 6 -1.80 -11.02 39.83
C ARG A 6 -3.04 -11.50 39.06
N THR A 7 -3.71 -10.60 38.35
CA THR A 7 -4.70 -10.97 37.35
C THR A 7 -3.98 -11.66 36.18
N ARG A 8 -4.48 -12.83 35.79
CA ARG A 8 -3.86 -13.74 34.80
C ARG A 8 -3.80 -13.06 33.43
N THR A 9 -2.61 -13.07 32.84
CA THR A 9 -2.34 -12.82 31.43
C THR A 9 -3.05 -13.88 30.57
N GLY A 10 -4.18 -13.49 29.99
CA GLY A 10 -4.84 -14.25 28.92
C GLY A 10 -4.09 -14.06 27.61
N ARG A 11 -3.80 -15.16 26.93
CA ARG A 11 -3.09 -15.21 25.65
C ARG A 11 -3.96 -14.55 24.57
N ILE A 12 -3.59 -13.35 24.13
CA ILE A 12 -4.27 -12.64 23.03
C ILE A 12 -3.80 -13.29 21.72
N THR A 13 -4.62 -14.16 21.14
CA THR A 13 -4.42 -14.70 19.78
C THR A 13 -5.38 -14.02 18.79
N ILE A 14 -5.40 -12.69 18.80
CA ILE A 14 -5.90 -11.90 17.68
C ILE A 14 -4.66 -11.19 17.16
N SER A 15 -4.27 -11.48 15.91
CA SER A 15 -3.13 -10.80 15.30
C SER A 15 -3.44 -9.31 15.27
N ARG A 16 -2.45 -8.45 15.52
CA ARG A 16 -2.61 -6.98 15.48
C ARG A 16 -3.30 -6.50 14.19
N LYS A 17 -3.11 -7.25 13.09
CA LYS A 17 -3.74 -7.06 11.78
C LYS A 17 -5.28 -7.15 11.84
N ALA A 18 -5.82 -8.18 12.49
CA ALA A 18 -7.28 -8.36 12.61
C ALA A 18 -7.95 -7.27 13.48
N MET A 19 -7.22 -6.65 14.42
CA MET A 19 -7.75 -5.51 15.18
C MET A 19 -7.81 -4.23 14.35
N LEU A 20 -6.83 -4.01 13.46
CA LEU A 20 -6.82 -2.83 12.58
C LEU A 20 -7.86 -2.95 11.46
N ASP A 21 -8.07 -4.17 10.94
CA ASP A 21 -9.11 -4.43 9.93
C ASP A 21 -10.52 -4.29 10.52
N ALA A 22 -10.70 -4.55 11.83
CA ALA A 22 -11.97 -4.38 12.53
C ALA A 22 -12.34 -2.91 12.79
N ASP A 23 -11.38 -1.98 12.77
CA ASP A 23 -11.62 -0.54 12.94
C ASP A 23 -12.11 0.13 11.64
N ILE A 24 -12.14 -0.58 10.51
CA ILE A 24 -12.64 -0.05 9.23
C ILE A 24 -14.17 -0.19 9.20
N PRO A 25 -14.95 0.92 9.15
CA PRO A 25 -16.40 0.85 9.12
C PRO A 25 -16.89 0.14 7.84
N GLN A 26 -17.64 -0.96 8.00
CA GLN A 26 -18.20 -1.77 6.89
C GLN A 26 -19.64 -1.37 6.50
N GLY A 27 -20.03 -0.09 6.69
CA GLY A 27 -21.39 0.37 6.37
C GLY A 27 -21.64 0.66 4.89
N ASP A 28 -22.90 0.63 4.47
CA ASP A 28 -23.35 0.91 3.09
C ASP A 28 -23.10 2.36 2.60
N ASP A 29 -22.91 3.32 3.52
CA ASP A 29 -22.64 4.73 3.24
C ASP A 29 -21.12 5.05 3.18
N ARG A 30 -20.30 4.12 2.68
CA ARG A 30 -18.85 4.32 2.63
C ARG A 30 -18.46 5.27 1.50
N PHE A 31 -17.98 6.45 1.87
CA PHE A 31 -17.46 7.43 0.91
C PHE A 31 -16.18 6.92 0.24
N ASN A 32 -16.15 6.92 -1.09
CA ASN A 32 -14.95 6.60 -1.85
C ASN A 32 -13.95 7.77 -1.76
N VAL A 33 -12.86 7.55 -1.01
CA VAL A 33 -11.80 8.53 -0.77
C VAL A 33 -11.16 9.04 -2.07
N LEU A 34 -11.12 8.22 -3.12
CA LEU A 34 -10.55 8.60 -4.42
C LEU A 34 -11.35 9.71 -5.13
N ASN A 35 -12.62 9.93 -4.73
CA ASN A 35 -13.46 10.99 -5.29
C ASN A 35 -13.26 12.34 -4.59
N HIS A 36 -12.41 12.41 -3.56
CA HIS A 36 -12.21 13.64 -2.81
C HIS A 36 -11.27 14.61 -3.53
N ILE A 37 -11.60 15.91 -3.57
CA ILE A 37 -10.83 16.95 -4.26
C ILE A 37 -9.36 17.06 -3.81
N LEU A 38 -9.07 16.75 -2.55
CA LEU A 38 -7.71 16.79 -1.99
C LEU A 38 -6.90 15.54 -2.31
N VAL A 39 -7.56 14.44 -2.68
CA VAL A 39 -6.90 13.16 -2.92
C VAL A 39 -6.50 13.15 -4.40
N PRO A 40 -5.19 13.08 -4.71
CA PRO A 40 -4.75 12.98 -6.10
C PRO A 40 -5.16 11.63 -6.69
N HIS A 41 -5.07 11.52 -8.01
CA HIS A 41 -5.38 10.26 -8.68
C HIS A 41 -4.28 9.23 -8.41
N HIS A 42 -4.68 8.05 -7.93
CA HIS A 42 -3.78 6.92 -7.64
C HIS A 42 -4.09 5.77 -8.59
N GLU A 43 -3.06 5.22 -9.21
CA GLU A 43 -3.14 4.13 -10.18
C GLU A 43 -2.08 3.08 -9.86
N LEU A 44 -2.44 1.80 -9.96
CA LEU A 44 -1.46 0.71 -9.86
C LEU A 44 -0.71 0.57 -11.18
N VAL A 45 0.62 0.58 -11.11
CA VAL A 45 1.44 0.30 -12.28
C VAL A 45 1.39 -1.21 -12.57
N PRO A 46 1.10 -1.64 -13.81
CA PRO A 46 1.20 -3.05 -14.21
C PRO A 46 2.63 -3.58 -14.01
N HIS A 47 2.77 -4.84 -13.59
CA HIS A 47 4.08 -5.43 -13.30
C HIS A 47 5.08 -5.31 -14.45
N ASP A 48 4.61 -5.56 -15.68
CA ASP A 48 5.44 -5.54 -16.88
C ASP A 48 5.92 -4.13 -17.24
N ASP A 49 5.17 -3.10 -16.80
CA ASP A 49 5.45 -1.70 -17.09
C ASP A 49 6.25 -1.00 -15.98
N GLU A 50 6.48 -1.65 -14.83
CA GLU A 50 7.16 -1.03 -13.69
C GLU A 50 8.59 -0.57 -14.02
N GLU A 51 9.34 -1.36 -14.80
CA GLU A 51 10.70 -1.01 -15.21
C GLU A 51 10.71 0.16 -16.19
N ALA A 52 9.83 0.14 -17.19
CA ALA A 52 9.71 1.22 -18.17
C ALA A 52 9.24 2.52 -17.52
N ALA A 53 8.26 2.45 -16.61
CA ALA A 53 7.75 3.60 -15.87
C ALA A 53 8.83 4.24 -15.02
N LEU A 54 9.74 3.44 -14.44
CA LEU A 54 10.78 3.91 -13.52
C LEU A 54 12.15 4.16 -14.17
N ALA A 55 12.30 3.88 -15.46
CA ALA A 55 13.51 4.11 -16.23
C ALA A 55 14.15 5.51 -16.04
N PRO A 56 13.37 6.62 -15.95
CA PRO A 56 13.94 7.96 -15.76
C PRO A 56 14.74 8.14 -14.46
N TRP A 57 14.47 7.33 -13.44
CA TRP A 57 15.14 7.42 -12.13
C TRP A 57 16.36 6.51 -11.99
N ASN A 58 16.70 5.74 -13.04
CA ASN A 58 17.85 4.84 -13.06
C ASN A 58 17.96 3.96 -11.80
N LEU A 59 16.86 3.29 -11.45
CA LEU A 59 16.76 2.46 -10.25
C LEU A 59 17.24 1.01 -10.44
N SER A 60 17.79 0.68 -11.61
CA SER A 60 18.31 -0.66 -11.89
C SER A 60 19.63 -0.88 -11.18
N GLN A 61 19.76 -1.99 -10.45
CA GLN A 61 20.98 -2.41 -9.75
C GLN A 61 21.39 -3.81 -10.22
N GLU A 62 22.69 -4.01 -10.37
CA GLU A 62 23.26 -5.34 -10.57
C GLU A 62 23.46 -6.04 -9.23
N ASN A 63 22.92 -7.24 -9.10
CA ASN A 63 23.17 -8.11 -7.96
C ASN A 63 24.54 -8.81 -8.10
N ALA A 64 25.05 -9.33 -6.98
CA ALA A 64 26.27 -10.13 -6.96
C ALA A 64 26.21 -11.37 -7.89
N ASP A 65 24.99 -11.86 -8.16
CA ASP A 65 24.72 -13.00 -9.04
C ASP A 65 24.69 -12.61 -10.53
N GLY A 66 24.94 -11.35 -10.88
CA GLY A 66 24.89 -10.84 -12.25
C GLY A 66 23.48 -10.56 -12.79
N THR A 67 22.44 -10.67 -11.95
CA THR A 67 21.06 -10.34 -12.33
C THR A 67 20.77 -8.85 -12.10
N THR A 68 20.06 -8.22 -13.04
CA THR A 68 19.56 -6.85 -12.87
C THR A 68 18.25 -6.89 -12.09
N ARG A 69 18.16 -6.10 -11.02
CA ARG A 69 16.93 -5.89 -10.25
C ARG A 69 16.54 -4.43 -10.21
N LEU A 70 15.25 -4.16 -10.13
CA LEU A 70 14.74 -2.81 -9.88
C LEU A 70 14.77 -2.53 -8.37
N ALA A 71 15.52 -1.50 -7.96
CA ALA A 71 15.67 -1.08 -6.57
C ALA A 71 14.44 -0.29 -6.07
N LYS A 72 13.29 -0.97 -6.03
CA LYS A 72 11.99 -0.40 -5.63
C LYS A 72 12.02 0.16 -4.21
N GLU A 73 12.87 -0.37 -3.34
CA GLU A 73 13.05 0.05 -1.96
C GLU A 73 13.52 1.50 -1.78
N LEU A 74 14.07 2.10 -2.84
CA LEU A 74 14.49 3.51 -2.84
C LEU A 74 13.33 4.48 -3.05
N LEU A 75 12.16 3.99 -3.47
CA LEU A 75 10.99 4.81 -3.68
C LEU A 75 10.37 5.26 -2.35
N PRO A 76 9.71 6.44 -2.30
CA PRO A 76 8.92 6.86 -1.17
C PRO A 76 7.87 5.81 -0.80
N LYS A 77 7.81 5.42 0.46
CA LYS A 77 6.92 4.36 0.93
C LYS A 77 5.49 4.87 1.15
N ILE A 78 4.50 4.02 0.91
CA ILE A 78 3.10 4.20 1.31
C ILE A 78 2.64 2.94 2.02
N LEU A 79 1.90 3.10 3.12
CA LEU A 79 1.42 1.95 3.90
C LEU A 79 0.26 1.27 3.17
N ILE A 80 0.19 -0.05 3.28
CA ILE A 80 -0.95 -0.82 2.78
C ILE A 80 -2.27 -0.37 3.45
N THR A 81 -2.21 0.11 4.69
CA THR A 81 -3.37 0.61 5.44
C THR A 81 -3.80 2.03 5.04
N ASP A 82 -3.15 2.64 4.05
CA ASP A 82 -3.57 3.95 3.53
C ASP A 82 -4.96 3.86 2.88
N PRO A 83 -5.90 4.80 3.16
CA PRO A 83 -7.26 4.73 2.62
C PRO A 83 -7.35 4.72 1.10
N ALA A 84 -6.44 5.39 0.37
CA ALA A 84 -6.45 5.37 -1.09
C ALA A 84 -5.98 4.01 -1.62
N VAL A 85 -4.99 3.40 -0.97
CA VAL A 85 -4.52 2.06 -1.31
C VAL A 85 -5.58 1.01 -1.01
N GLN A 86 -6.28 1.12 0.12
CA GLN A 86 -7.40 0.24 0.46
C GLN A 86 -8.56 0.38 -0.52
N ALA A 87 -8.92 1.60 -0.95
CA ALA A 87 -9.96 1.80 -1.95
C ALA A 87 -9.61 1.14 -3.29
N ILE A 88 -8.35 1.21 -3.72
CA ILE A 88 -7.89 0.50 -4.92
C ILE A 88 -7.96 -1.01 -4.72
N LYS A 89 -7.49 -1.50 -3.58
CA LYS A 89 -7.53 -2.92 -3.23
C LYS A 89 -8.94 -3.48 -3.31
N GLU A 90 -9.90 -2.82 -2.64
CA GLU A 90 -11.31 -3.19 -2.64
C GLU A 90 -11.89 -3.17 -4.08
N ALA A 91 -11.55 -2.15 -4.89
CA ALA A 91 -12.03 -2.06 -6.27
C ALA A 91 -11.51 -3.19 -7.16
N VAL A 92 -10.26 -3.64 -6.96
CA VAL A 92 -9.67 -4.74 -7.73
C VAL A 92 -10.21 -6.10 -7.25
N GLU A 93 -10.33 -6.30 -5.93
CA GLU A 93 -10.86 -7.54 -5.35
C GLU A 93 -12.34 -7.76 -5.72
N VAL A 94 -13.14 -6.69 -5.90
CA VAL A 94 -14.51 -6.82 -6.43
C VAL A 94 -14.55 -7.38 -7.87
N GLY A 95 -13.50 -7.16 -8.65
CA GLY A 95 -13.40 -7.65 -10.03
C GLY A 95 -12.74 -9.03 -10.16
N ASP A 96 -11.94 -9.43 -9.17
CA ASP A 96 -11.15 -10.66 -9.17
C ASP A 96 -11.00 -11.22 -7.75
N ASP A 97 -11.78 -12.26 -7.45
CA ASP A 97 -11.80 -12.94 -6.15
C ASP A 97 -10.64 -13.95 -5.97
N GLU A 98 -9.84 -14.24 -7.00
CA GLU A 98 -8.79 -15.28 -6.98
C GLU A 98 -7.38 -14.73 -6.66
N LEU A 99 -7.28 -13.47 -6.23
CA LEU A 99 -6.00 -12.82 -5.97
C LEU A 99 -5.24 -13.47 -4.80
N PRO A 100 -3.91 -13.69 -4.95
CA PRO A 100 -3.12 -14.30 -3.89
C PRO A 100 -3.01 -13.38 -2.67
N ALA A 101 -2.86 -14.00 -1.48
CA ALA A 101 -2.65 -13.25 -0.25
C ALA A 101 -1.41 -12.35 -0.35
N GLY A 102 -1.57 -11.04 -0.09
CA GLY A 102 -0.47 -10.08 -0.14
C GLY A 102 -0.05 -9.65 -1.55
N TRP A 103 -0.90 -9.86 -2.58
CA TRP A 103 -0.63 -9.46 -3.97
C TRP A 103 -0.24 -7.98 -4.15
N LEU A 104 -0.69 -7.12 -3.24
CA LEU A 104 -0.47 -5.68 -3.26
C LEU A 104 0.89 -5.27 -2.66
N THR A 105 1.57 -6.19 -1.96
CA THR A 105 2.88 -5.90 -1.36
C THR A 105 3.95 -5.76 -2.44
N ASN A 106 4.91 -4.84 -2.24
CA ASN A 106 5.97 -4.52 -3.20
C ASN A 106 5.49 -4.04 -4.59
N ARG A 107 4.21 -3.65 -4.69
CA ARG A 107 3.65 -2.98 -5.87
C ARG A 107 3.92 -1.50 -5.83
N ILE A 108 3.86 -0.90 -7.02
CA ILE A 108 4.13 0.51 -7.23
C ILE A 108 2.84 1.24 -7.55
N VAL A 109 2.59 2.32 -6.81
CA VAL A 109 1.48 3.22 -7.06
C VAL A 109 2.01 4.47 -7.73
N LYS A 110 1.40 4.80 -8.86
CA LYS A 110 1.58 6.07 -9.57
C LYS A 110 0.57 7.07 -9.04
N VAL A 111 1.07 8.22 -8.59
CA VAL A 111 0.28 9.32 -8.05
C VAL A 111 0.35 10.49 -9.01
N VAL A 112 -0.80 10.84 -9.59
CA VAL A 112 -0.93 11.96 -10.52
C VAL A 112 -1.66 13.09 -9.81
N ARG A 113 -0.95 14.19 -9.55
CA ARG A 113 -1.50 15.39 -8.92
C ARG A 113 -1.58 16.53 -9.92
N TYR A 114 -2.67 17.29 -9.86
CA TYR A 114 -2.77 18.56 -10.55
C TYR A 114 -1.82 19.58 -9.89
N SER A 115 -1.07 20.30 -10.72
CA SER A 115 -0.17 21.37 -10.27
C SER A 115 -0.46 22.63 -11.06
N ARG A 116 -0.64 23.75 -10.37
CA ARG A 116 -0.90 25.05 -11.02
C ARG A 116 0.27 25.52 -11.90
N SER A 117 1.51 25.14 -11.56
CA SER A 117 2.71 25.57 -12.27
C SER A 117 3.14 24.60 -13.37
N ALA A 118 3.00 23.30 -13.14
CA ALA A 118 3.48 22.25 -14.04
C ALA A 118 2.36 21.57 -14.86
N GLY A 119 1.09 21.96 -14.64
CA GLY A 119 -0.08 21.26 -15.17
C GLY A 119 -0.37 19.97 -14.39
N SER A 120 0.52 18.99 -14.52
CA SER A 120 0.45 17.71 -13.80
C SER A 120 1.81 17.28 -13.29
N SER A 121 1.86 16.71 -12.09
CA SER A 121 3.06 16.11 -11.53
C SER A 121 2.79 14.65 -11.20
N THR A 122 3.66 13.77 -11.71
CA THR A 122 3.59 12.34 -11.47
C THR A 122 4.65 11.95 -10.45
N ALA A 123 4.28 11.15 -9.45
CA ALA A 123 5.18 10.57 -8.48
C ALA A 123 4.91 9.07 -8.36
N TYR A 124 5.92 8.30 -7.95
CA TYR A 124 5.81 6.86 -7.73
C TYR A 124 6.10 6.53 -6.27
N ARG A 125 5.33 5.60 -5.71
CA ARG A 125 5.45 5.17 -4.32
C ARG A 125 5.41 3.65 -4.20
N LEU A 126 6.19 3.10 -3.28
CA LEU A 126 6.23 1.66 -2.99
C LEU A 126 5.23 1.32 -1.87
N ILE A 127 4.35 0.35 -2.10
CA ILE A 127 3.45 -0.17 -1.07
C ILE A 127 4.22 -1.07 -0.11
N VAL A 128 4.12 -0.78 1.19
CA VAL A 128 4.73 -1.57 2.27
C VAL A 128 3.71 -1.93 3.34
N GLU A 129 3.84 -3.10 3.97
CA GLU A 129 2.95 -3.52 5.06
C GLU A 129 3.30 -2.87 6.41
N SER A 130 4.57 -2.52 6.61
CA SER A 130 5.07 -1.87 7.83
C SER A 130 6.09 -0.79 7.49
N ALA A 131 6.08 0.29 8.27
CA ALA A 131 7.02 1.41 8.15
C ALA A 131 8.45 1.01 8.58
#